data_AF-A0A060H3X3-F1
#
_entry.id   AF-A0A060H3X3-F1
#
_cell.length_a   1.000
_cell.length_b   1.000
_cell.length_c   1.000
_cell.angle_alpha   90.00
_cell.angle_beta   90.00
_cell.angle_gamma   90.00
#
_symmetry.space_group_name_H-M   'P 1'
#
loop_
_entity.id
_entity.type
_entity.pdbx_description
1 polymer ?
#
loop_
_entity_poly.entity_id
_entity_poly.type
_entity_poly.pdbx_seq_one_letter_code
_entity_poly.pdbx_strand_id
1 'polypeptide(L)'
;MLKTVEHYPAEGMSFKSLGDQSEVSAASVVSVTGQTNSCDLSPRVGPLLAGIKEVIDDLDSASNNFGVLDFSAFNTDDTDKEVLFKWRDIVIGFLDVRDDLEFLVNKIRSVDISLVSKDV
;
A
#
# COMPACT_ATOMS: atom_id res chain seq x y z
N MET A 1 20.02 -39.53 14.93
CA MET A 1 18.58 -39.60 15.24
C MET A 1 18.32 -38.77 16.49
N LEU A 2 17.74 -37.58 16.34
CA LEU A 2 17.41 -36.68 17.45
C LEU A 2 16.06 -37.10 18.05
N LYS A 3 16.04 -37.42 19.35
CA LYS A 3 14.81 -37.64 20.12
C LYS A 3 14.29 -36.28 20.59
N THR A 4 13.10 -35.91 20.13
CA THR A 4 12.35 -34.78 20.67
C THR A 4 11.78 -35.18 22.03
N VAL A 5 12.14 -34.44 23.09
CA VAL A 5 11.53 -34.57 24.42
C VAL A 5 10.57 -33.40 24.58
N GLU A 6 9.29 -33.69 24.79
CA GLU A 6 8.26 -32.69 25.05
C GLU A 6 8.45 -32.13 26.47
N HIS A 7 8.63 -30.82 26.60
CA HIS A 7 8.62 -30.13 27.89
C HIS A 7 7.25 -29.51 28.14
N TYR A 8 6.54 -30.03 29.15
CA TYR A 8 5.34 -29.40 29.69
C TYR A 8 5.76 -28.23 30.58
N PRO A 9 5.23 -27.00 30.37
CA PRO A 9 5.71 -25.80 31.04
C PRO A 9 5.20 -25.63 32.48
N ALA A 10 4.66 -26.69 33.11
CA ALA A 10 3.88 -26.58 34.33
C ALA A 10 4.55 -27.12 35.59
N GLU A 11 5.85 -27.43 35.55
CA GLU A 11 6.59 -27.87 36.74
C GLU A 11 7.57 -26.78 37.18
N GLY A 12 7.07 -25.87 38.02
CA GLY A 12 7.93 -25.05 38.88
C GLY A 12 7.58 -23.58 38.95
N MET A 13 6.42 -23.24 39.50
CA MET A 13 6.23 -22.08 40.40
C MET A 13 4.89 -22.23 41.12
N SER A 14 4.92 -22.43 42.44
CA SER A 14 3.72 -22.44 43.27
C SER A 14 3.18 -21.01 43.43
N PHE A 15 1.89 -20.81 43.16
CA PHE A 15 1.20 -19.56 43.46
C PHE A 15 0.88 -19.50 44.96
N LYS A 16 1.22 -18.38 45.60
CA LYS A 16 0.71 -18.08 46.95
C LYS A 16 -0.81 -17.86 46.84
N SER A 17 -1.56 -18.63 47.62
CA SER A 17 -3.01 -18.49 47.79
C SER A 17 -3.34 -17.06 48.24
N LEU A 18 -4.10 -16.33 47.41
CA LEU A 18 -4.68 -15.05 47.78
C LEU A 18 -6.02 -15.34 48.47
N GLY A 19 -6.02 -15.21 49.80
CA GLY A 19 -7.21 -15.36 50.64
C GLY A 19 -8.32 -14.36 50.28
N ASP A 20 -9.53 -14.72 50.71
CA ASP A 20 -10.82 -14.07 50.46
C ASP A 20 -10.76 -12.56 50.17
N GLN A 21 -11.04 -12.19 48.92
CA GLN A 21 -11.19 -10.80 48.48
C GLN A 21 -12.66 -10.34 48.53
N SER A 22 -13.35 -10.59 49.65
CA SER A 22 -14.75 -10.16 49.82
C SER A 22 -14.90 -8.66 50.11
N GLU A 23 -13.82 -7.90 50.31
CA GLU A 23 -13.92 -6.50 50.75
C GLU A 23 -12.87 -5.57 50.13
N VAL A 24 -12.85 -5.41 48.80
CA VAL A 24 -12.28 -4.18 48.20
C VAL A 24 -13.07 -3.77 46.95
N SER A 25 -14.38 -3.57 47.13
CA SER A 25 -15.17 -2.73 46.23
C SER A 25 -14.98 -1.27 46.66
N ALA A 26 -13.96 -0.59 46.16
CA ALA A 26 -13.92 0.87 45.98
C ALA A 26 -12.54 1.29 45.46
N ALA A 27 -12.55 2.12 44.42
CA ALA A 27 -11.38 2.81 43.85
C ALA A 27 -10.46 1.98 42.94
N SER A 28 -10.99 1.54 41.79
CA SER A 28 -10.26 1.72 40.53
C SER A 28 -11.25 1.68 39.37
N VAL A 29 -11.86 2.84 39.09
CA VAL A 29 -12.54 3.07 37.81
C VAL A 29 -11.44 3.29 36.78
N VAL A 30 -10.80 2.21 36.35
CA VAL A 30 -10.16 2.18 35.04
C VAL A 30 -11.19 1.55 34.12
N SER A 31 -12.05 2.40 33.55
CA SER A 31 -12.91 1.98 32.47
C SER A 31 -12.02 1.51 31.32
N VAL A 32 -12.13 0.23 30.96
CA VAL A 32 -11.59 -0.29 29.70
C VAL A 32 -12.46 0.27 28.58
N THR A 33 -12.30 1.55 28.31
CA THR A 33 -12.94 2.29 27.23
C THR A 33 -11.82 2.96 26.46
N GLY A 34 -11.43 2.38 25.32
CA GLY A 34 -10.46 2.99 24.41
C GLY A 34 -9.43 2.01 23.85
N GLN A 35 -9.86 0.92 23.21
CA GLN A 35 -9.02 0.19 22.26
C GLN A 35 -9.72 0.08 20.90
N THR A 36 -10.28 1.19 20.44
CA THR A 36 -10.40 1.47 19.01
C THR A 36 -9.27 2.42 18.67
N ASN A 37 -8.06 1.89 18.62
CA ASN A 37 -6.97 2.58 17.94
C ASN A 37 -7.29 2.51 16.44
N SER A 38 -8.20 3.38 16.00
CA SER A 38 -8.37 3.72 14.60
C SER A 38 -7.00 4.17 14.12
N CYS A 39 -6.34 3.35 13.30
CA CYS A 39 -5.11 3.76 12.66
C CYS A 39 -5.45 4.91 11.73
N ASP A 40 -5.06 6.13 12.10
CA ASP A 40 -5.16 7.27 11.22
C ASP A 40 -4.27 7.00 9.99
N LEU A 41 -4.92 6.73 8.85
CA LEU A 41 -4.25 6.50 7.57
C LEU A 41 -3.85 7.82 6.90
N SER A 42 -4.40 8.96 7.35
CA SER A 42 -4.17 10.30 6.81
C SER A 42 -2.68 10.64 6.58
N PRO A 43 -1.74 10.39 7.54
CA PRO A 43 -0.34 10.73 7.35
C PRO A 43 0.37 9.91 6.24
N ARG A 44 -0.22 8.80 5.78
CA ARG A 44 0.37 7.93 4.75
C ARG A 44 -0.19 8.18 3.35
N VAL A 45 -1.42 8.69 3.25
CA VAL A 45 -2.10 8.92 1.96
C VAL A 45 -1.45 10.05 1.16
N GLY A 46 -1.12 11.17 1.81
CA GLY A 46 -0.49 12.32 1.15
C GLY A 46 0.83 11.97 0.45
N PRO A 47 1.82 11.38 1.15
CA PRO A 47 3.08 10.95 0.55
C PRO A 47 2.91 9.92 -0.57
N LEU A 48 1.98 8.96 -0.43
CA LEU A 48 1.69 7.98 -1.47
C LEU A 48 1.17 8.64 -2.74
N LEU A 49 0.20 9.56 -2.62
CA LEU A 49 -0.35 10.29 -3.77
C LEU A 49 0.71 11.17 -4.45
N ALA A 50 1.61 11.78 -3.67
CA ALA A 50 2.72 12.56 -4.20
C ALA A 50 3.68 11.67 -5.00
N GLY A 51 4.06 10.50 -4.46
CA GLY A 51 4.93 9.56 -5.16
C GLY A 51 4.32 9.00 -6.44
N ILE A 52 3.02 8.67 -6.46
CA ILE A 52 2.35 8.24 -7.70
C ILE A 52 2.38 9.35 -8.75
N LYS A 53 2.15 10.60 -8.34
CA LYS A 53 2.20 11.75 -9.26
C LYS A 53 3.60 11.94 -9.86
N GLU A 54 4.64 11.81 -9.04
CA GLU A 54 6.03 11.87 -9.52
C GLU A 54 6.30 10.80 -10.59
N VAL A 55 5.83 9.56 -10.38
CA VAL A 55 5.95 8.49 -11.39
C VAL A 55 5.19 8.82 -12.67
N ILE A 56 3.99 9.41 -12.58
CA ILE A 56 3.24 9.88 -13.77
C ILE A 56 4.04 10.93 -14.54
N ASP A 57 4.60 11.93 -13.84
CA ASP A 57 5.41 12.99 -14.45
C ASP A 57 6.67 12.41 -15.14
N ASP A 58 7.31 11.42 -14.51
CA ASP A 58 8.46 10.69 -15.08
C ASP A 58 8.08 9.88 -16.33
N LEU A 59 6.91 9.21 -16.33
CA LEU A 59 6.40 8.46 -17.48
C LEU A 59 6.09 9.40 -18.65
N ASP A 60 5.47 10.55 -18.41
CA ASP A 60 5.22 11.56 -19.43
C ASP A 60 6.55 12.10 -20.01
N SER A 61 7.54 12.36 -19.15
CA SER A 61 8.89 12.77 -19.58
C SER A 61 9.57 11.69 -20.44
N ALA A 62 9.53 10.44 -20.01
CA ALA A 62 10.10 9.31 -20.74
C ALA A 62 9.40 9.12 -22.10
N SER A 63 8.08 9.19 -22.14
CA SER A 63 7.27 9.08 -23.35
C SER A 63 7.57 10.21 -24.34
N ASN A 64 7.67 11.46 -23.87
CA ASN A 64 8.05 12.60 -24.69
C ASN A 64 9.46 12.45 -25.27
N ASN A 65 10.43 12.07 -24.45
CA ASN A 65 11.80 11.84 -24.90
C ASN A 65 11.88 10.69 -25.91
N PHE A 66 11.09 9.63 -25.72
CA PHE A 66 11.00 8.51 -26.63
C PHE A 66 10.31 8.88 -27.95
N GLY A 67 9.31 9.76 -27.91
CA GLY A 67 8.61 10.29 -29.10
C GLY A 67 9.49 11.20 -29.97
N VAL A 68 10.51 11.84 -29.39
CA VAL A 68 11.49 12.65 -30.14
C VAL A 68 12.47 11.80 -30.95
N LEU A 69 12.62 10.52 -30.61
CA LEU A 69 13.46 9.61 -31.40
C LEU A 69 12.84 9.47 -32.80
N ASP A 70 13.56 9.96 -33.80
CA ASP A 70 13.11 9.95 -35.19
C ASP A 70 13.25 8.54 -35.79
N PHE A 71 12.12 7.85 -35.93
CA PHE A 71 12.03 6.56 -36.62
C PHE A 71 11.43 6.68 -38.02
N SER A 72 11.28 7.90 -38.56
CA SER A 72 10.65 8.13 -39.88
C SER A 72 11.40 7.46 -41.05
N ALA A 73 12.69 7.19 -40.86
CA ALA A 73 13.54 6.49 -41.82
C ALA A 73 13.18 5.00 -42.01
N PHE A 74 12.49 4.39 -41.04
CA PHE A 74 12.12 2.96 -41.06
C PHE A 74 10.75 2.73 -41.70
N ASN A 75 10.47 3.32 -42.86
CA ASN A 75 9.18 3.22 -43.55
C ASN A 75 9.26 2.50 -44.91
N THR A 76 10.37 1.83 -45.22
CA THR A 76 10.70 1.42 -46.60
C THR A 76 10.62 -0.08 -46.88
N ASP A 77 10.72 -0.96 -45.88
CA ASP A 77 10.57 -2.42 -46.05
C ASP A 77 9.79 -3.11 -44.90
N ASP A 78 9.67 -4.45 -44.92
CA ASP A 78 8.95 -5.20 -43.87
C ASP A 78 9.72 -5.27 -42.54
N THR A 79 11.04 -5.12 -42.55
CA THR A 79 11.90 -5.08 -41.35
C THR A 79 11.73 -3.75 -40.61
N ASP A 80 11.65 -2.68 -41.39
CA ASP A 80 11.34 -1.31 -41.02
C ASP A 80 9.98 -1.20 -40.29
N LYS A 81 8.97 -1.95 -40.74
CA LYS A 81 7.66 -2.01 -40.07
C LYS A 81 7.72 -2.62 -38.67
N GLU A 82 8.55 -3.63 -38.44
CA GLU A 82 8.69 -4.21 -37.09
C GLU A 82 9.22 -3.18 -36.08
N VAL A 83 10.14 -2.32 -36.51
CA VAL A 83 10.68 -1.24 -35.68
C VAL A 83 9.59 -0.25 -35.31
N LEU A 84 8.77 0.15 -36.28
CA LEU A 84 7.62 1.04 -36.04
C LEU A 84 6.56 0.41 -35.12
N PHE A 85 6.28 -0.89 -35.26
CA PHE A 85 5.35 -1.58 -34.36
C PHE A 85 5.89 -1.62 -32.93
N LYS A 86 7.16 -2.00 -32.73
CA LYS A 86 7.78 -2.00 -31.40
C LYS A 86 7.82 -0.60 -30.78
N TRP A 87 8.12 0.42 -31.58
CA TRP A 87 8.06 1.81 -31.13
C TRP A 87 6.66 2.19 -30.66
N ARG A 88 5.63 1.85 -31.45
CA ARG A 88 4.23 2.09 -31.09
C ARG A 88 3.83 1.34 -29.82
N ASP A 89 4.23 0.07 -29.67
CA ASP A 89 3.92 -0.74 -28.49
C ASP A 89 4.53 -0.14 -27.22
N ILE A 90 5.74 0.42 -27.31
CA ILE A 90 6.38 1.11 -26.18
C ILE A 90 5.60 2.39 -25.80
N VAL A 91 5.20 3.20 -26.79
CA VAL A 91 4.40 4.41 -26.54
C VAL A 91 3.06 4.07 -25.89
N ILE A 92 2.38 3.02 -26.39
CA ILE A 92 1.14 2.53 -25.80
C ILE A 92 1.38 2.07 -24.36
N GLY A 93 2.47 1.33 -24.11
CA GLY A 93 2.82 0.88 -22.76
C GLY A 93 3.02 2.03 -21.75
N PHE A 94 3.61 3.15 -22.16
CA PHE A 94 3.70 4.34 -21.31
C PHE A 94 2.31 4.90 -20.95
N LEU A 95 1.42 5.00 -21.95
CA LEU A 95 0.08 5.53 -21.76
C LEU A 95 -0.77 4.63 -20.86
N ASP A 96 -0.73 3.31 -21.07
CA ASP A 96 -1.47 2.34 -20.27
C ASP A 96 -1.08 2.42 -18.79
N VAL A 97 0.22 2.46 -18.48
CA VAL A 97 0.70 2.57 -17.10
C VAL A 97 0.27 3.90 -16.48
N ARG A 98 0.34 5.00 -17.24
CA ARG A 98 -0.09 6.32 -16.75
C ARG A 98 -1.58 6.31 -16.40
N ASP A 99 -2.41 5.78 -17.29
CA ASP A 99 -3.86 5.72 -17.11
C ASP A 99 -4.23 4.83 -15.89
N ASP A 100 -3.52 3.71 -15.70
CA ASP A 100 -3.67 2.84 -14.51
C ASP A 100 -3.32 3.57 -13.21
N LEU A 101 -2.25 4.37 -13.21
CA LEU A 101 -1.84 5.17 -12.05
C LEU A 101 -2.83 6.31 -11.76
N GLU A 102 -3.34 6.99 -12.79
CA GLU A 102 -4.39 8.00 -12.64
C GLU A 102 -5.67 7.39 -12.06
N PHE A 103 -6.07 6.22 -12.56
CA PHE A 103 -7.19 5.47 -12.02
C PHE A 103 -6.99 5.13 -10.55
N LEU A 104 -5.78 4.65 -10.18
CA LEU A 104 -5.43 4.36 -8.79
C LEU A 104 -5.52 5.59 -7.89
N VAL A 105 -4.99 6.74 -8.33
CA VAL A 105 -5.08 8.02 -7.59
C VAL A 105 -6.53 8.40 -7.33
N ASN A 106 -7.39 8.32 -8.35
CA ASN A 106 -8.80 8.64 -8.22
C ASN A 106 -9.50 7.68 -7.25
N LYS A 107 -9.14 6.40 -7.27
CA LYS A 107 -9.68 5.41 -6.34
C LYS A 107 -9.25 5.68 -4.89
N ILE A 108 -7.97 5.97 -4.65
CA ILE A 108 -7.47 6.32 -3.30
C ILE A 108 -8.20 7.55 -2.76
N ARG A 109 -8.32 8.63 -3.56
CA ARG A 109 -9.03 9.84 -3.17
C ARG A 109 -10.50 9.58 -2.82
N SER A 110 -11.20 8.75 -3.59
CA SER A 110 -12.59 8.41 -3.30
C SER A 110 -12.77 7.68 -1.98
N VAL A 111 -11.84 6.80 -1.61
CA VAL A 111 -11.86 6.07 -0.33
C VAL A 111 -11.58 7.04 0.82
N ASP A 112 -10.60 7.91 0.68
CA ASP A 112 -10.22 8.89 1.71
C ASP A 112 -11.39 9.84 2.05
N ILE A 113 -12.07 10.39 1.04
CA ILE A 113 -13.27 11.23 1.23
C ILE A 113 -14.38 10.45 1.95
N SER A 114 -14.57 9.17 1.62
CA SER A 114 -15.61 8.33 2.22
C SER A 114 -15.36 7.97 3.70
N LEU A 115 -14.09 8.02 4.14
CA LEU A 115 -13.72 7.84 5.55
C LEU A 115 -13.97 9.13 6.32
N VAL A 116 -13.60 10.28 5.76
CA VAL A 116 -13.86 11.60 6.37
C VAL A 116 -15.36 11.88 6.52
N SER A 117 -16.20 11.43 5.58
CA SER A 117 -17.64 11.70 5.61
C SER A 117 -18.44 10.81 6.57
N LYS A 118 -17.84 9.77 7.17
CA LYS A 118 -18.53 8.87 8.12
C LYS A 118 -18.45 9.34 9.58
N ASP A 119 -17.63 10.34 9.85
CA ASP A 119 -17.41 10.90 11.19
C ASP A 119 -18.25 12.18 11.45
N VAL A 120 -19.30 12.43 10.66
CA VAL A 120 -20.27 13.53 10.82
C VAL A 120 -21.68 12.97 10.97
#